data_AF-A0A538J743-F1
#
_entry.id   AF-A0A538J743-F1
#
_cell.length_a   1.000
_cell.length_b   1.000
_cell.length_c   1.000
_cell.angle_alpha   90.00
_cell.angle_beta   90.00
_cell.angle_gamma   90.00
#
_symmetry.space_group_name_H-M   'P 1'
#
loop_
_entity.id
_entity.type
_entity.pdbx_description
1 polymer ?
#
loop_
_entity_poly.entity_id
_entity_poly.type
_entity_poly.pdbx_seq_one_letter_code
_entity_poly.pdbx_strand_id
1 'polypeptide(L)'
;MTASAPRYDARLVGAIARVDDPSLPMAETVRRLGLLAEEFGLPRPSYVHMRRYVAEHRERVEAARARRQAVREILFEAYWDATMGKLVDAYEVAGRLREAGRSI
;
A
#
# COMPACT_ATOMS: atom_id res chain seq x y z
N MET A 1 17.91 -6.13 -3.88
CA MET A 1 17.03 -7.17 -4.46
C MET A 1 16.80 -6.82 -5.92
N THR A 2 17.25 -7.65 -6.85
CA THR A 2 17.17 -7.40 -8.30
C THR A 2 15.71 -7.45 -8.73
N ALA A 3 15.16 -6.37 -9.28
CA ALA A 3 13.82 -6.35 -9.83
C ALA A 3 13.76 -7.28 -11.05
N SER A 4 13.29 -8.51 -10.85
CA SER A 4 12.96 -9.40 -11.95
C SER A 4 11.79 -8.75 -12.71
N ALA A 5 11.92 -8.57 -14.03
CA ALA A 5 10.85 -8.04 -14.85
C ALA A 5 9.52 -8.76 -14.53
N PRO A 6 8.38 -8.06 -14.44
CA PRO A 6 7.11 -8.71 -14.11
C PRO A 6 6.87 -9.85 -15.09
N ARG A 7 6.85 -11.08 -14.59
CA ARG A 7 6.58 -12.28 -15.42
C ARG A 7 5.15 -12.32 -15.96
N TYR A 8 4.30 -11.42 -15.47
CA TYR A 8 2.89 -11.31 -15.80
C TYR A 8 2.60 -9.96 -16.44
N ASP A 9 1.63 -9.97 -17.36
CA ASP A 9 1.14 -8.78 -18.05
C ASP A 9 0.81 -7.67 -17.04
N ALA A 10 1.28 -6.45 -17.34
CA ALA A 10 1.09 -5.28 -16.47
C ALA A 10 -0.40 -4.97 -16.21
N ARG A 11 -1.30 -5.32 -17.14
CA ARG A 11 -2.75 -5.17 -16.96
C ARG A 11 -3.28 -6.05 -15.84
N LEU A 12 -2.77 -7.29 -15.75
CA LEU A 12 -3.14 -8.23 -14.70
C LEU A 12 -2.57 -7.80 -13.34
N VAL A 13 -1.31 -7.37 -13.30
CA VAL A 13 -0.68 -6.84 -12.07
C VAL A 13 -1.41 -5.57 -11.59
N GLY A 14 -1.75 -4.66 -12.50
CA GLY A 14 -2.52 -3.45 -12.19
C GLY A 14 -3.96 -3.73 -11.75
N ALA A 15 -4.52 -4.89 -12.10
CA ALA A 15 -5.84 -5.28 -11.65
C ALA A 15 -5.87 -5.73 -10.18
N ILE A 16 -4.72 -6.09 -9.58
CA ILE A 16 -4.65 -6.49 -8.17
C ILE A 16 -5.26 -5.43 -7.26
N ALA A 17 -4.92 -4.16 -7.48
CA ALA A 17 -5.45 -3.05 -6.67
C ALA A 17 -6.98 -2.86 -6.78
N ARG A 18 -7.60 -3.38 -7.85
CA ARG A 18 -9.04 -3.29 -8.07
C ARG A 18 -9.79 -4.52 -7.53
N VAL A 19 -9.13 -5.68 -7.54
CA VAL A 19 -9.74 -6.97 -7.20
C VAL A 19 -9.48 -7.39 -5.76
N ASP A 20 -8.35 -6.96 -5.18
CA ASP A 20 -7.99 -7.34 -3.83
C ASP A 20 -8.93 -6.72 -2.81
N ASP A 21 -9.49 -7.60 -1.99
CA ASP A 21 -10.28 -7.25 -0.82
C ASP A 21 -9.60 -7.90 0.39
N PRO A 22 -9.06 -7.11 1.34
CA PRO A 22 -8.35 -7.66 2.49
C PRO A 22 -9.27 -8.45 3.44
N SER A 23 -10.59 -8.28 3.36
CA SER A 23 -11.55 -9.07 4.12
C SER A 23 -11.74 -10.49 3.58
N LEU A 24 -11.31 -10.73 2.33
CA LEU A 24 -11.43 -12.02 1.68
C LEU A 24 -10.15 -12.86 1.84
N PRO A 25 -10.29 -14.20 1.86
CA PRO A 25 -9.14 -15.10 1.81
C PRO A 25 -8.31 -14.86 0.53
N MET A 26 -6.99 -14.97 0.66
CA MET A 26 -6.04 -14.83 -0.45
C MET A 26 -6.41 -15.68 -1.68
N ALA A 27 -6.91 -16.90 -1.45
CA ALA A 27 -7.35 -17.80 -2.51
C ALA A 27 -8.48 -17.21 -3.37
N GLU A 28 -9.41 -16.46 -2.77
CA GLU A 28 -10.51 -15.85 -3.48
C GLU A 28 -10.04 -14.69 -4.36
N THR A 29 -9.14 -13.83 -3.87
CA THR A 29 -8.50 -12.79 -4.69
C THR A 29 -7.79 -13.40 -5.90
N VAL A 30 -7.00 -14.46 -5.71
CA VAL A 30 -6.28 -15.11 -6.81
C VAL A 30 -7.23 -15.81 -7.78
N ARG A 31 -8.34 -16.39 -7.30
CA ARG A 31 -9.37 -16.96 -8.17
C ARG A 31 -9.96 -15.88 -9.09
N ARG A 32 -10.30 -14.71 -8.54
CA ARG A 32 -10.82 -13.57 -9.32
C ARG A 32 -9.81 -13.04 -10.33
N LEU A 33 -8.52 -12.96 -9.96
CA LEU A 33 -7.44 -12.61 -10.90
C LEU A 33 -7.31 -13.65 -12.02
N GLY A 34 -7.56 -14.93 -11.74
CA GLY A 34 -7.60 -15.99 -12.74
C GLY A 34 -8.70 -15.77 -13.78
N LEU A 35 -9.92 -15.46 -13.33
CA LEU A 35 -11.05 -15.13 -14.22
C LEU A 35 -10.75 -13.89 -15.06
N LEU A 36 -10.15 -12.87 -14.47
CA LEU A 36 -9.79 -11.65 -15.19
C LEU A 36 -8.66 -11.90 -16.23
N ALA A 37 -7.73 -12.81 -15.94
CA ALA A 37 -6.73 -13.22 -16.92
C ALA A 37 -7.41 -13.89 -18.13
N GLU A 38 -8.41 -14.75 -17.90
CA GLU A 38 -9.21 -15.37 -18.96
C GLU A 38 -9.95 -14.30 -19.80
N GLU A 39 -10.56 -13.29 -19.16
CA GLU A 39 -11.19 -12.15 -19.85
C GLU A 39 -10.21 -11.32 -20.68
N PHE A 40 -8.95 -11.20 -20.24
CA PHE A 40 -7.88 -10.52 -20.99
C PHE A 40 -7.25 -11.38 -22.10
N GLY A 41 -7.71 -12.62 -22.29
CA GLY A 41 -7.11 -13.57 -23.22
C GLY A 41 -5.70 -14.01 -22.81
N LEU A 42 -5.38 -13.91 -21.51
CA LEU A 42 -4.08 -14.27 -20.94
C LEU A 42 -4.15 -15.69 -20.34
N PRO A 43 -3.03 -16.42 -20.34
CA PRO A 43 -2.97 -17.70 -19.65
C PRO A 43 -3.22 -17.50 -18.16
N ARG A 44 -3.97 -18.44 -17.57
CA ARG A 44 -4.29 -18.41 -16.15
C ARG A 44 -3.01 -18.39 -15.32
N PRO A 45 -2.85 -17.40 -14.41
CA PRO A 45 -1.62 -17.23 -13.67
C PRO A 45 -1.46 -18.30 -12.58
N SER A 46 -0.21 -18.57 -12.19
CA SER A 46 0.10 -19.49 -11.10
C SER A 46 -0.32 -18.89 -9.76
N TYR A 47 -1.02 -19.69 -8.95
CA TYR A 47 -1.43 -19.30 -7.61
C TYR A 47 -0.26 -18.82 -6.75
N VAL A 48 0.86 -19.54 -6.77
CA VAL A 48 2.04 -19.24 -5.96
C VAL A 48 2.62 -17.87 -6.29
N HIS A 49 2.69 -17.52 -7.58
CA HIS A 49 3.20 -16.22 -7.98
C HIS A 49 2.19 -15.11 -7.68
N MET A 50 0.91 -15.31 -8.02
CA MET A 50 -0.12 -14.28 -7.77
C MET A 50 -0.26 -13.96 -6.30
N ARG A 51 -0.22 -14.97 -5.43
CA ARG A 51 -0.21 -14.78 -3.98
C ARG A 51 0.92 -13.85 -3.53
N ARG A 52 2.12 -13.94 -4.12
CA ARG A 52 3.23 -13.04 -3.79
C ARG A 52 2.94 -11.60 -4.20
N TYR A 53 2.43 -11.37 -5.41
CA TYR A 53 2.07 -10.02 -5.85
C TYR A 53 0.95 -9.40 -5.01
N VAL A 54 -0.06 -10.20 -4.62
CA VAL A 54 -1.14 -9.72 -3.74
C VAL A 54 -0.60 -9.41 -2.33
N ALA A 55 0.29 -10.27 -1.78
CA ALA A 55 0.92 -10.01 -0.50
C ALA A 55 1.76 -8.72 -0.52
N GLU A 56 2.61 -8.55 -1.52
CA GLU A 56 3.40 -7.32 -1.71
C GLU A 56 2.50 -6.09 -1.89
N HIS A 57 1.37 -6.23 -2.58
CA HIS A 57 0.39 -5.15 -2.71
C HIS A 57 -0.18 -4.76 -1.34
N ARG A 58 -0.63 -5.74 -0.54
CA ARG A 58 -1.16 -5.51 0.80
C ARG A 58 -0.13 -4.87 1.73
N GLU A 59 1.11 -5.35 1.70
CA GLU A 59 2.22 -4.76 2.46
C GLU A 59 2.44 -3.28 2.10
N ARG A 60 2.43 -2.95 0.80
CA ARG A 60 2.55 -1.55 0.35
C ARG A 60 1.38 -0.68 0.78
N VAL A 61 0.16 -1.22 0.75
CA VAL A 61 -1.04 -0.50 1.18
C VAL A 61 -1.00 -0.23 2.69
N GLU A 62 -0.63 -1.23 3.49
CA GLU A 62 -0.49 -1.07 4.95
C GLU A 62 0.64 -0.12 5.31
N ALA A 63 1.81 -0.20 4.66
CA ALA A 63 2.89 0.76 4.85
C ALA A 63 2.44 2.19 4.52
N ALA A 64 1.73 2.39 3.39
CA ALA A 64 1.18 3.69 3.02
C ALA A 64 0.09 4.18 4.00
N ARG A 65 -0.64 3.27 4.64
CA ARG A 65 -1.63 3.60 5.68
C ARG A 65 -0.92 4.02 6.97
N ALA A 66 0.05 3.25 7.43
CA ALA A 66 0.86 3.56 8.60
C ALA A 66 1.57 4.91 8.45
N ARG A 67 2.17 5.19 7.29
CA ARG A 67 2.77 6.49 6.97
C ARG A 67 1.76 7.64 7.09
N ARG A 68 0.57 7.47 6.51
CA ARG A 68 -0.50 8.50 6.59
C ARG A 68 -0.98 8.71 8.02
N GLN A 69 -1.03 7.65 8.82
CA GLN A 69 -1.41 7.73 10.22
C GLN A 69 -0.37 8.49 11.05
N ALA A 70 0.93 8.18 10.89
CA ALA A 70 2.00 8.89 11.57
C ALA A 70 2.03 10.39 11.22
N VAL A 71 1.84 10.74 9.94
CA VAL A 71 1.71 12.14 9.52
C VAL A 71 0.52 12.83 10.18
N ARG A 72 -0.63 12.15 10.25
CA ARG A 72 -1.83 12.68 10.92
C ARG A 72 -1.60 12.94 12.40
N GLU A 73 -0.93 12.02 13.10
CA GLU A 73 -0.63 12.15 14.52
C GLU A 73 0.26 13.36 14.80
N ILE A 74 1.33 13.54 14.02
CA ILE A 74 2.22 14.71 14.14
C ILE A 74 1.44 16.02 13.92
N LEU A 75 0.59 16.08 12.90
CA LEU A 75 -0.22 17.27 12.62
C LEU A 75 -1.24 17.53 13.72
N PHE A 76 -1.87 16.49 14.25
CA PHE A 76 -2.84 16.60 15.33
C PHE A 76 -2.20 17.10 16.62
N GLU A 77 -1.03 16.60 16.97
CA GLU A 77 -0.25 17.05 18.13
C GLU A 77 0.13 18.53 18.00
N ALA A 78 0.69 18.94 16.85
CA ALA A 78 1.05 20.33 16.59
C ALA A 78 -0.18 21.26 16.66
N TYR A 79 -1.30 20.83 16.09
CA TYR A 79 -2.56 21.57 16.16
C TYR A 79 -3.04 21.74 17.60
N TRP A 80 -3.03 20.65 18.38
CA TRP A 80 -3.48 20.67 19.77
C TRP A 80 -2.60 21.59 20.63
N ASP A 81 -1.29 21.50 20.47
CA ASP A 81 -0.33 22.34 21.19
C ASP A 81 -0.49 23.83 20.88
N ALA A 82 -0.67 24.18 19.60
CA ALA A 82 -0.99 25.55 19.19
C ALA A 82 -2.31 26.05 19.80
N THR A 83 -3.34 25.20 19.80
CA THR A 83 -4.66 25.52 20.37
C THR A 83 -4.58 25.75 21.89
N MET A 84 -3.67 25.05 22.57
CA MET A 84 -3.40 25.21 24.00
C MET A 84 -2.46 26.40 24.31
N GLY A 85 -2.10 27.21 23.31
CA GLY A 85 -1.25 28.39 23.47
C GLY A 85 0.24 28.06 23.65
N LYS A 86 0.67 26.84 23.35
CA LYS A 86 2.11 26.50 23.34
C LYS A 86 2.78 27.08 22.10
N LEU A 87 4.03 27.48 22.24
CA LEU A 87 4.85 27.86 21.10
C LEU A 87 5.22 26.59 20.32
N VAL A 88 4.78 26.50 19.06
CA VAL A 88 5.08 25.37 18.17
C VAL A 88 6.21 25.76 17.22
N ASP A 89 7.31 25.00 17.23
CA ASP A 89 8.38 25.15 16.25
C ASP A 89 8.01 24.47 14.92
N ALA A 90 7.74 25.30 13.90
CA ALA A 90 7.40 24.82 12.58
C ALA A 90 8.51 23.96 11.93
N TYR A 91 9.78 24.19 12.25
CA TYR A 91 10.90 23.43 11.70
C TYR A 91 11.02 22.05 12.34
N GLU A 92 10.75 21.94 13.64
CA GLU A 92 10.67 20.67 14.35
C GLU A 92 9.56 19.79 13.76
N VAL A 93 8.34 20.36 13.63
CA VAL A 93 7.21 19.67 13.01
C VAL A 93 7.54 19.24 11.58
N ALA A 94 8.15 20.12 10.78
CA ALA A 94 8.58 19.78 9.43
C ALA A 94 9.65 18.67 9.40
N GLY A 95 10.53 18.60 10.41
CA GLY A 95 11.50 17.52 10.59
C GLY A 95 10.81 16.18 10.81
N ARG A 96 9.90 16.12 11.78
CA ARG A 96 9.10 14.93 12.11
C ARG A 96 8.28 14.46 10.91
N LEU A 97 7.69 15.37 10.13
CA LEU A 97 6.96 15.04 8.91
C LEU A 97 7.86 14.43 7.82
N ARG A 98 9.09 14.93 7.65
CA ARG A 98 10.06 14.35 6.70
C ARG A 98 10.52 12.97 7.13
N GLU A 99 10.65 12.72 8.42
CA GLU A 99 11.04 11.42 8.98
C GLU A 99 9.89 10.41 8.85
N ALA A 100 8.68 10.78 9.27
CA ALA A 100 7.49 9.96 9.07
C ALA A 100 7.21 9.71 7.57
N GLY A 101 7.54 10.68 6.71
CA GLY A 101 7.48 10.51 5.26
C GLY A 101 8.53 9.58 4.66
N ARG A 102 9.62 9.29 5.39
CA ARG A 102 10.72 8.43 4.96
C ARG A 102 10.72 7.05 5.62
N SER A 103 10.00 6.87 6.73
CA SER A 103 9.99 5.61 7.47
C SER A 103 9.00 4.59 6.87
N ILE A 104 9.58 3.43 6.50
CA ILE A 104 9.05 2.20 5.86
C ILE A 104 8.74 2.29 4.36
#